data_AF-A0A957BMM1-F1
#
_entry.id   AF-A0A957BMM1-F1
#
_cell.length_a   1.000
_cell.length_b   1.000
_cell.length_c   1.000
_cell.angle_alpha   90.00
_cell.angle_beta   90.00
_cell.angle_gamma   90.00
#
_symmetry.space_group_name_H-M   'P 1'
#
loop_
_entity.id
_entity.type
_entity.pdbx_description
1 polymer ?
#
loop_
_entity_poly.entity_id
_entity_poly.type
_entity_poly.pdbx_seq_one_letter_code
_entity_poly.pdbx_strand_id
1 'polypeptide(L)'
;MNLDELKQRLHDAGCNTGNYHIGEPWVVSDVYCLAKRNGRFYFFYTERGQDSPPEKIFDNEAEACQYYYDFVMNIRHNHLVGFYQSANSLQRHAAFLEKHGIATTYDKIPYGGWHDPRYRLFVEGMAIFTVRQLLPNLPLNDQSELPHAD
;
A
#
# COMPACT_ATOMS: atom_id res chain seq x y z
N MET A 1 0.89 -20.76 10.54
CA MET A 1 1.40 -19.70 9.66
C MET A 1 2.78 -19.31 10.16
N ASN A 2 3.81 -19.28 9.32
CA ASN A 2 5.11 -18.69 9.67
C ASN A 2 5.28 -17.31 9.00
N LEU A 3 6.40 -16.63 9.24
CA LEU A 3 6.66 -15.30 8.69
C LEU A 3 6.69 -15.26 7.15
N ASP A 4 7.14 -16.32 6.49
CA ASP A 4 7.21 -16.37 5.03
C ASP A 4 5.82 -16.62 4.43
N GLU A 5 5.04 -17.52 5.03
CA GLU A 5 3.63 -17.73 4.69
C GLU A 5 2.81 -16.44 4.90
N LEU A 6 3.09 -15.68 5.95
CA LEU A 6 2.46 -14.39 6.22
C LEU A 6 2.76 -13.37 5.11
N LYS A 7 4.04 -13.19 4.76
CA LYS A 7 4.45 -12.28 3.67
C LYS A 7 3.76 -12.64 2.37
N GLN A 8 3.74 -13.94 2.02
CA GLN A 8 3.11 -14.41 0.79
C GLN A 8 1.60 -14.15 0.79
N ARG A 9 0.90 -14.45 1.90
CA ARG A 9 -0.55 -14.21 1.98
C ARG A 9 -0.91 -12.73 1.91
N LEU A 10 -0.14 -11.85 2.55
CA LEU A 10 -0.37 -10.40 2.47
C LEU A 10 -0.07 -9.87 1.06
N HIS A 11 0.98 -10.37 0.42
CA HIS A 11 1.24 -10.09 -0.99
C HIS A 11 0.06 -10.52 -1.84
N ASP A 12 -0.39 -11.77 -1.77
CA ASP A 12 -1.45 -12.30 -2.64
C ASP A 12 -2.81 -11.63 -2.41
N ALA A 13 -3.05 -11.10 -1.20
CA ALA A 13 -4.21 -10.26 -0.89
C ALA A 13 -4.10 -8.83 -1.45
N GLY A 14 -2.96 -8.46 -2.05
CA GLY A 14 -2.69 -7.12 -2.56
C GLY A 14 -2.50 -6.09 -1.45
N CYS A 15 -2.02 -6.48 -0.27
CA CYS A 15 -1.73 -5.53 0.81
C CYS A 15 -0.62 -4.56 0.40
N ASN A 16 -0.77 -3.28 0.72
CA ASN A 16 0.23 -2.27 0.42
C ASN A 16 1.31 -2.26 1.51
N THR A 17 2.56 -2.57 1.12
CA THR A 17 3.73 -2.55 2.01
C THR A 17 4.07 -1.17 2.56
N GLY A 18 3.46 -0.10 2.05
CA GLY A 18 3.51 1.24 2.65
C GLY A 18 2.67 1.39 3.93
N ASN A 19 1.82 0.40 4.26
CA ASN A 19 0.89 0.47 5.40
C ASN A 19 1.25 -0.50 6.54
N TYR A 20 2.19 -1.41 6.33
CA TYR A 20 2.59 -2.43 7.29
C TYR A 20 4.04 -2.86 7.05
N HIS A 21 4.68 -3.47 8.05
CA HIS A 21 6.05 -3.97 7.93
C HIS A 21 6.31 -5.27 8.70
N ILE A 22 7.05 -6.19 8.09
CA ILE A 22 7.48 -7.44 8.73
C ILE A 22 9.00 -7.44 8.80
N GLY A 23 9.54 -7.46 10.03
CA GLY A 23 10.95 -7.35 10.31
C GLY A 23 11.30 -6.07 11.08
N GLU A 24 12.59 -5.79 11.19
CA GLU A 24 13.06 -4.61 11.92
C GLU A 24 12.75 -3.31 11.15
N PRO A 25 12.36 -2.23 11.86
CA PRO A 25 11.75 -1.05 11.26
C PRO A 25 12.75 -0.01 10.70
N TRP A 26 14.05 -0.31 10.65
CA TRP A 26 15.13 0.65 10.34
C TRP A 26 14.97 1.45 9.04
N VAL A 27 14.08 1.01 8.13
CA VAL A 27 13.84 1.60 6.81
C VAL A 27 12.40 2.07 6.59
N VAL A 28 11.53 1.98 7.60
CA VAL A 28 10.12 2.35 7.51
C VAL A 28 9.72 3.36 8.58
N SER A 29 8.64 4.08 8.32
CA SER A 29 8.05 5.07 9.22
C SER A 29 6.54 5.01 9.07
N ASP A 30 5.83 5.34 10.16
CA ASP A 30 4.38 5.51 10.19
C ASP A 30 3.60 4.24 9.87
N VAL A 31 4.09 3.09 10.35
CA VAL A 31 3.49 1.78 10.11
C VAL A 31 3.50 0.90 11.35
N TYR A 32 2.56 -0.03 11.39
CA TYR A 32 2.59 -1.13 12.34
C TYR A 32 3.56 -2.22 11.89
N CYS A 33 4.35 -2.73 12.82
CA CYS A 33 5.42 -3.69 12.58
C CYS A 33 5.17 -5.00 13.32
N LEU A 34 5.59 -6.11 12.71
CA LEU A 34 5.82 -7.38 13.39
C LEU A 34 7.31 -7.74 13.28
N ALA A 35 8.06 -7.67 14.39
CA ALA A 35 9.49 -7.98 14.42
C ALA A 35 9.81 -9.16 15.34
N LYS A 36 10.78 -9.99 14.95
CA LYS A 36 11.30 -11.08 15.79
C LYS A 36 12.57 -10.62 16.50
N ARG A 37 12.53 -10.52 17.84
CA ARG A 37 13.66 -10.10 18.68
C ARG A 37 13.88 -11.13 19.78
N ASN A 38 15.11 -11.62 19.93
CA ASN A 38 15.48 -12.60 20.97
C ASN A 38 14.53 -13.81 21.07
N GLY A 39 14.06 -14.33 19.93
CA GLY A 39 13.16 -15.49 19.87
C GLY A 39 11.68 -15.19 20.11
N ARG A 40 11.31 -13.96 20.45
CA ARG A 40 9.92 -13.52 20.64
C ARG A 40 9.48 -12.59 19.51
N PHE A 41 8.18 -12.41 19.35
CA PHE A 41 7.58 -11.61 18.29
C PHE A 41 6.89 -10.39 18.89
N TYR A 42 7.22 -9.21 18.37
CA TYR A 42 6.81 -7.92 18.89
C TYR A 42 5.91 -7.24 17.86
N PHE A 43 4.71 -6.89 18.28
CA PHE A 43 3.77 -6.04 17.54
C PHE A 43 3.80 -4.64 18.13
N PHE A 44 4.16 -3.65 17.32
CA PHE A 44 4.35 -2.26 17.74
C PHE A 44 4.18 -1.31 16.56
N TYR A 45 4.01 -0.02 16.84
CA TYR A 45 3.97 1.04 15.83
C TYR A 45 5.32 1.74 15.78
N THR A 46 5.73 2.20 14.60
CA THR A 46 6.92 3.04 14.44
C THR A 46 6.53 4.37 13.80
N GLU A 47 6.99 5.49 14.36
CA GLU A 47 6.80 6.84 13.82
C GLU A 47 8.15 7.51 13.71
N ARG A 48 8.50 7.98 12.50
CA ARG A 48 9.75 8.71 12.22
C ARG A 48 10.99 7.97 12.73
N GLY A 49 11.00 6.65 12.62
CA GLY A 49 12.08 5.77 13.06
C GLY A 49 12.14 5.53 14.58
N GLN A 50 11.10 5.91 15.33
CA GLN A 50 10.99 5.64 16.75
C GLN A 50 9.92 4.58 17.03
N ASP A 51 10.34 3.48 17.67
CA ASP A 51 9.44 2.41 18.05
C ASP A 51 8.63 2.81 19.28
N SER A 52 7.31 2.61 19.21
CA SER A 52 6.47 2.63 20.38
C SER A 52 6.82 1.45 21.31
N PRO A 53 6.42 1.51 22.59
CA PRO A 53 6.31 0.30 23.40
C PRO A 53 5.49 -0.77 22.65
N PRO A 54 5.85 -2.07 22.76
CA PRO A 54 5.08 -3.12 22.13
C PRO A 54 3.65 -3.16 22.64
N GLU A 55 2.69 -3.12 21.73
CA GLU A 55 1.28 -3.32 22.06
C GLU A 55 1.01 -4.78 22.42
N LYS A 56 1.77 -5.71 21.79
CA LYS A 56 1.69 -7.13 22.09
C LYS A 56 3.01 -7.85 21.86
N ILE A 57 3.28 -8.86 22.68
CA ILE A 57 4.46 -9.73 22.57
C ILE A 57 3.96 -11.18 22.56
N PHE A 58 4.51 -11.98 21.66
CA PHE A 58 4.16 -13.38 21.48
C PHE A 58 5.39 -14.27 21.59
N ASP A 59 5.21 -15.45 22.18
CA ASP A 59 6.25 -16.49 22.27
C ASP A 59 6.12 -17.53 21.14
N ASN A 60 4.97 -17.57 20.46
CA ASN A 60 4.68 -18.48 19.36
C ASN A 60 4.58 -17.73 18.03
N GLU A 61 5.33 -18.19 17.02
CA GLU A 61 5.35 -17.56 15.69
C GLU A 61 3.99 -17.61 14.99
N ALA A 62 3.28 -18.74 15.10
CA ALA A 62 2.01 -18.92 14.40
C ALA A 62 0.91 -18.02 14.94
N GLU A 63 0.86 -17.83 16.26
CA GLU A 63 -0.06 -16.89 16.90
C GLU A 63 0.25 -15.45 16.51
N ALA A 64 1.54 -15.07 16.54
CA ALA A 64 1.98 -13.74 16.16
C ALA A 64 1.63 -13.41 14.70
N CYS A 65 1.91 -14.35 13.79
CA CYS A 65 1.62 -14.21 12.37
C CYS A 65 0.11 -14.12 12.13
N GLN A 66 -0.70 -14.99 12.76
CA GLN A 66 -2.15 -14.96 12.59
C GLN A 66 -2.74 -13.64 13.08
N TYR A 67 -2.36 -13.20 14.28
CA TYR A 67 -2.79 -11.91 14.81
C TYR A 67 -2.44 -10.76 13.87
N TYR A 68 -1.21 -10.74 13.36
CA TYR A 68 -0.77 -9.66 12.49
C TYR A 68 -1.45 -9.70 11.11
N TYR A 69 -1.69 -10.90 10.56
CA TYR A 69 -2.49 -11.05 9.34
C TYR A 69 -3.88 -10.45 9.53
N ASP A 70 -4.58 -10.83 10.60
CA ASP A 70 -5.93 -10.32 10.89
C ASP A 70 -5.92 -8.80 11.07
N PHE A 71 -4.89 -8.25 11.72
CA PHE A 71 -4.69 -6.81 11.83
C PHE A 71 -4.51 -6.14 10.46
N VAL A 72 -3.56 -6.62 9.64
CA VAL A 72 -3.25 -6.01 8.34
C VAL A 72 -4.42 -6.15 7.36
N MET A 73 -5.20 -7.24 7.43
CA MET A 73 -6.39 -7.39 6.58
C MET A 73 -7.52 -6.42 6.94
N ASN A 74 -7.52 -5.85 8.16
CA ASN A 74 -8.52 -4.89 8.61
C ASN A 74 -8.16 -3.42 8.33
N ILE A 75 -6.97 -3.14 7.79
CA ILE A 75 -6.58 -1.80 7.34
C ILE A 75 -6.78 -1.65 5.83
N ARG A 76 -7.02 -0.40 5.39
CA ARG A 76 -7.23 -0.10 3.97
C ARG A 76 -5.91 -0.16 3.19
N HIS A 77 -5.91 -0.79 2.01
CA HIS A 77 -4.72 -0.98 1.17
C HIS A 77 -4.82 -0.21 -0.14
N ASN A 78 -4.78 1.12 -0.06
CA ASN A 78 -4.74 1.97 -1.25
C ASN A 78 -3.35 1.96 -1.88
N HIS A 79 -3.26 1.67 -3.17
CA HIS A 79 -2.04 1.77 -3.97
C HIS A 79 -2.10 3.01 -4.84
N LEU A 80 -1.10 3.88 -4.73
CA LEU A 80 -0.98 5.05 -5.61
C LEU A 80 -0.63 4.57 -7.03
N VAL A 81 -1.57 4.76 -7.96
CA VAL A 81 -1.38 4.38 -9.36
C VAL A 81 -1.07 5.58 -10.26
N GLY A 82 -1.36 6.79 -9.81
CA GLY A 82 -1.02 8.00 -10.58
C GLY A 82 -0.95 9.26 -9.75
N PHE A 83 -0.13 10.19 -10.23
CA PHE A 83 0.14 11.49 -9.62
C PHE A 83 0.21 12.57 -10.71
N TYR A 84 -0.71 13.52 -10.66
CA TYR A 84 -1.00 14.43 -11.78
C TYR A 84 -1.01 15.88 -11.35
N GLN A 85 -0.67 16.77 -12.29
CA GLN A 85 -0.98 18.19 -12.19
C GLN A 85 -2.37 18.51 -12.76
N SER A 86 -2.81 17.77 -13.78
CA SER A 86 -4.09 17.97 -14.44
C SER A 86 -5.16 17.02 -13.93
N ALA A 87 -6.32 17.58 -13.57
CA ALA A 87 -7.52 16.78 -13.29
C ALA A 87 -7.97 15.98 -14.52
N ASN A 88 -7.79 16.51 -15.74
CA ASN A 88 -8.20 15.83 -16.96
C ASN A 88 -7.34 14.58 -17.22
N SER A 89 -6.03 14.65 -16.97
CA SER A 89 -5.15 13.49 -17.09
C SER A 89 -5.55 12.38 -16.11
N LEU A 90 -5.86 12.75 -14.86
CA LEU A 90 -6.40 11.82 -13.88
C LEU A 90 -7.69 11.17 -14.37
N GLN A 91 -8.66 11.96 -14.82
CA GLN A 91 -9.96 11.45 -15.25
C GLN A 91 -9.83 10.52 -16.46
N ARG A 92 -8.94 10.83 -17.41
CA ARG A 92 -8.65 9.96 -18.55
C ARG A 92 -8.14 8.59 -18.10
N HIS A 93 -7.19 8.53 -17.17
CA HIS A 93 -6.67 7.26 -16.66
C HIS A 93 -7.66 6.53 -15.75
N ALA A 94 -8.44 7.26 -14.94
CA ALA A 94 -9.51 6.69 -14.13
C ALA A 94 -10.58 6.02 -15.02
N ALA A 95 -11.03 6.70 -16.08
CA ALA A 95 -11.99 6.15 -17.04
C ALA A 95 -11.45 4.91 -17.78
N PHE A 96 -10.15 4.90 -18.10
CA PHE A 96 -9.51 3.72 -18.67
C PHE A 96 -9.55 2.53 -17.70
N LEU A 97 -9.20 2.75 -16.44
CA LEU A 97 -9.24 1.68 -15.42
C LEU A 97 -10.69 1.20 -15.18
N GLU A 98 -11.65 2.12 -15.13
CA GLU A 98 -13.07 1.79 -14.97
C GLU A 98 -13.60 0.96 -16.15
N LYS A 99 -13.21 1.28 -17.40
CA LYS A 99 -13.53 0.47 -18.59
C LYS A 99 -13.03 -0.98 -18.48
N HIS A 100 -11.97 -1.22 -17.70
CA HIS A 100 -11.42 -2.56 -17.42
C HIS A 100 -11.96 -3.16 -16.11
N GLY A 101 -13.03 -2.59 -15.54
CA GLY A 101 -13.67 -3.10 -14.31
C GLY A 101 -12.88 -2.81 -13.04
N ILE A 102 -11.92 -1.89 -13.07
CA ILE A 102 -11.09 -1.54 -11.93
C ILE A 102 -11.64 -0.27 -11.28
N ALA A 103 -12.18 -0.42 -10.06
CA ALA A 103 -12.63 0.70 -9.26
C ALA A 103 -11.44 1.59 -8.85
N THR A 104 -11.64 2.91 -8.91
CA THR A 104 -10.61 3.89 -8.54
C THR A 104 -11.14 4.86 -7.49
N THR A 105 -10.24 5.40 -6.68
CA THR A 105 -10.51 6.57 -5.83
C THR A 105 -9.44 7.61 -6.07
N TYR A 106 -9.75 8.88 -5.77
CA TYR A 106 -8.78 9.95 -5.95
C TYR A 106 -8.98 11.08 -4.95
N ASP A 107 -7.93 11.86 -4.76
CA ASP A 107 -7.97 13.09 -3.98
C ASP A 107 -7.12 14.20 -4.63
N LYS A 108 -7.13 15.36 -3.99
CA LYS A 108 -6.39 16.57 -4.36
C LYS A 108 -5.65 17.08 -3.14
N ILE A 109 -4.34 17.27 -3.25
CA ILE A 109 -3.47 17.77 -2.19
C ILE A 109 -2.78 19.09 -2.58
N PRO A 110 -2.51 20.00 -1.63
CA PRO A 110 -1.77 21.23 -1.89
C PRO A 110 -0.25 20.98 -1.89
N TYR A 111 0.27 20.38 -2.96
CA TYR A 111 1.66 19.89 -3.02
C TYR A 111 2.70 21.03 -2.96
N GLY A 112 2.63 22.00 -3.88
CA GLY A 112 3.45 23.23 -3.85
C GLY A 112 2.72 24.39 -3.15
N GLY A 113 1.71 24.09 -2.32
CA GLY A 113 0.78 25.05 -1.74
C GLY A 113 -0.58 25.09 -2.46
N TRP A 114 -1.43 26.03 -2.07
CA TRP A 114 -2.83 26.10 -2.52
C TRP A 114 -3.00 26.32 -4.04
N HIS A 115 -2.01 26.94 -4.68
CA HIS A 115 -2.00 27.23 -6.12
C HIS A 115 -1.27 26.19 -6.96
N ASP A 116 -0.65 25.18 -6.35
CA ASP A 116 0.00 24.07 -7.03
C ASP A 116 -0.53 22.73 -6.50
N PRO A 117 -1.82 22.42 -6.80
CA PRO A 117 -2.38 21.16 -6.36
C PRO A 117 -1.82 19.99 -7.16
N ARG A 118 -1.82 18.82 -6.53
CA ARG A 118 -1.59 17.54 -7.20
C ARG A 118 -2.77 16.63 -6.96
N TYR A 119 -3.12 15.88 -7.99
CA TYR A 119 -4.19 14.90 -7.97
C TYR A 119 -3.60 13.51 -7.87
N ARG A 120 -4.13 12.69 -6.98
CA ARG A 120 -3.63 11.33 -6.75
C ARG A 120 -4.72 10.34 -7.09
N LEU A 121 -4.39 9.33 -7.89
CA LEU A 121 -5.28 8.24 -8.26
C LEU A 121 -4.84 6.97 -7.54
N PHE A 122 -5.80 6.27 -6.97
CA PHE A 122 -5.59 5.06 -6.19
C PHE A 122 -6.47 3.91 -6.67
N VAL A 123 -5.97 2.69 -6.48
CA VAL A 123 -6.75 1.45 -6.50
C VAL A 123 -6.56 0.72 -5.18
N GLU A 124 -7.42 -0.25 -4.88
CA GLU A 124 -7.41 -0.93 -3.58
C GLU A 124 -7.09 -2.42 -3.71
N GLY A 125 -6.26 -2.93 -2.79
CA GLY A 125 -5.99 -4.35 -2.64
C GLY A 125 -5.47 -4.99 -3.93
N MET A 126 -6.03 -6.17 -4.27
CA MET A 126 -5.63 -6.98 -5.43
C MET A 126 -5.75 -6.28 -6.78
N ALA A 127 -6.52 -5.18 -6.90
CA ALA A 127 -6.64 -4.42 -8.14
C ALA A 127 -5.28 -3.95 -8.68
N ILE A 128 -4.29 -3.74 -7.80
CA ILE A 128 -2.93 -3.35 -8.20
C ILE A 128 -2.28 -4.36 -9.16
N PHE A 129 -2.61 -5.64 -9.06
CA PHE A 129 -2.03 -6.66 -9.93
C PHE A 129 -2.53 -6.50 -11.37
N THR A 130 -3.83 -6.32 -11.56
CA THR A 130 -4.40 -6.06 -12.88
C THR A 130 -3.92 -4.72 -13.44
N VAL A 131 -3.80 -3.67 -12.61
CA VAL A 131 -3.24 -2.39 -13.06
C VAL A 131 -1.81 -2.56 -13.56
N ARG A 132 -0.94 -3.28 -12.83
CA ARG A 132 0.46 -3.51 -13.26
C ARG A 132 0.57 -4.32 -14.55
N GLN A 133 -0.40 -5.16 -14.86
CA GLN A 133 -0.47 -5.88 -16.13
C GLN A 133 -0.87 -4.96 -17.28
N LEU A 134 -1.86 -4.08 -17.07
CA LEU A 134 -2.34 -3.14 -18.09
C LEU A 134 -1.38 -1.97 -18.31
N LEU A 135 -0.75 -1.49 -17.23
CA LEU A 135 0.04 -0.26 -17.15
C LEU A 135 1.31 -0.54 -16.33
N PRO A 136 2.38 -1.10 -16.93
CA PRO A 136 3.55 -1.57 -16.20
C PRO A 136 4.40 -0.45 -15.57
N ASN A 137 4.31 0.77 -16.11
CA ASN A 137 5.08 1.92 -15.65
C ASN A 137 4.23 2.80 -14.72
N LEU A 138 4.26 2.46 -13.42
CA LEU A 138 3.60 3.23 -12.36
C LEU A 138 4.63 4.03 -11.52
N PRO A 139 4.22 5.14 -10.89
CA PRO A 139 2.93 5.79 -11.03
C PRO A 139 2.79 6.53 -12.36
N LEU A 140 1.55 6.58 -12.87
CA LEU A 140 1.19 7.38 -14.03
C LEU A 140 1.29 8.88 -13.74
N ASN A 141 1.50 9.68 -14.78
CA ASN A 141 1.52 11.14 -14.72
C ASN A 141 0.81 11.73 -15.95
N ASP A 142 0.83 13.06 -16.09
CA ASP A 142 0.15 13.78 -17.18
C ASP A 142 0.61 13.35 -18.59
N GLN A 143 1.84 12.85 -18.71
CA GLN A 143 2.45 12.41 -19.96
C GLN A 143 2.33 10.90 -20.19
N SER A 144 1.84 10.14 -19.21
CA SER A 144 1.64 8.71 -19.39
C SER A 144 0.62 8.45 -20.49
N GLU A 145 0.99 7.62 -21.46
CA GLU A 145 0.10 7.21 -22.54
C GLU A 145 -0.67 5.95 -22.14
N LEU A 146 -1.91 5.87 -22.60
CA LEU A 146 -2.71 4.67 -22.48
C LEU A 146 -2.43 3.76 -23.67
N PRO A 147 -2.38 2.43 -23.48
CA PRO A 147 -2.27 1.52 -24.61
C PRO A 147 -3.45 1.74 -25.57
N HIS A 148 -3.17 1.62 -26.87
CA HIS A 148 -4.22 1.69 -27.89
C HIS A 148 -5.23 0.55 -27.65
N ALA A 149 -6.52 0.88 -27.73
CA ALA A 149 -7.54 -0.15 -27.78
C ALA A 149 -7.49 -0.77 -29.19
N ASP A 150 -7.12 -2.04 -29.27
CA ASP A 150 -7.31 -2.86 -30.47
C ASP A 150 -8.81 -3.00 -30.82
#